data_AF-A0A359E2R4-F1
#
_entry.id   AF-A0A359E2R4-F1
#
_cell.length_a   1.000
_cell.length_b   1.000
_cell.length_c   1.000
_cell.angle_alpha   90.00
_cell.angle_beta   90.00
_cell.angle_gamma   90.00
#
_symmetry.space_group_name_H-M   'P 1'
#
loop_
_entity.id
_entity.type
_entity.pdbx_description
1 polymer ?
#
loop_
_entity_poly.entity_id
_entity_poly.type
_entity_poly.pdbx_seq_one_letter_code
_entity_poly.pdbx_strand_id
1 'polypeptide(L)'
;GQSSVFTTIFGKPEVNLRVNGSANMNVGVSIQIIDDPTIEPDLQRRVDPTFNQNLQLNIQGTIGDKLTIATDWDTERAFDFQNRLSIVYEGYEDEIIKRIEMGNVSMETGNSLIRGGASLFGIKSVAELGSLRLTSVVSQQKGESDTQTITGGSQETQFAIRPVEYQNNRHFFIDFYNRQTFEQNVSNPQQLTQAYQISDLRVWISEPQINTTDPEAVRAAAFVDLGVVQNGGQYGLPNPDFDIISEDSLSQNRSNVSASAGNFDVAGNDFYNGYFRPLTEGADYSINKALGYISLNRTLSAGAYLAVSFIRQPVQGEGNTPIEVGDIAPQSSGLSYFKLVRTNNPTPDLKSWPLTMRNIYSLGVSNLTQEGLQLDVKFTSGNVDDTNLPGRNTPLLQDLGLDRTNTEGAITPDNLVDFSGIALDARNWTILFPYLEPFGNRITELLEQT
;
A
#
# COMPACT_ATOMS: atom_id res chain seq x y z
N GLY A 1 -46.43 57.61 -9.44
CA GLY A 1 -46.12 56.56 -10.43
C GLY A 1 -45.05 55.56 -10.00
N GLN A 2 -44.80 55.35 -8.69
CA GLN A 2 -43.80 54.37 -8.22
C GLN A 2 -44.37 52.98 -7.89
N SER A 3 -45.70 52.78 -7.93
CA SER A 3 -46.31 51.50 -7.55
C SER A 3 -46.39 50.47 -8.68
N SER A 4 -46.02 50.81 -9.92
CA SER A 4 -46.31 49.94 -11.09
C SER A 4 -45.30 48.80 -11.30
N VAL A 5 -44.01 49.00 -10.97
CA VAL A 5 -42.96 48.01 -11.30
C VAL A 5 -42.92 46.89 -10.25
N PHE A 6 -43.08 47.23 -8.97
CA PHE A 6 -43.06 46.25 -7.88
C PHE A 6 -44.23 45.26 -8.01
N THR A 7 -45.44 45.74 -8.28
CA THR A 7 -46.62 44.86 -8.39
C THR A 7 -46.58 43.97 -9.62
N THR A 8 -45.90 44.40 -10.69
CA THR A 8 -45.73 43.60 -11.91
C THR A 8 -44.77 42.42 -11.69
N ILE A 9 -43.70 42.64 -10.92
CA ILE A 9 -42.64 41.63 -10.73
C ILE A 9 -42.90 40.76 -9.50
N PHE A 10 -43.39 41.32 -8.40
CA PHE A 10 -43.50 40.60 -7.11
C PHE A 10 -44.95 40.38 -6.66
N GLY A 11 -45.93 40.93 -7.38
CA GLY A 11 -47.34 40.84 -7.03
C GLY A 11 -47.72 41.75 -5.87
N LYS A 12 -48.11 41.19 -4.72
CA LYS A 12 -48.52 42.01 -3.56
C LYS A 12 -47.37 42.88 -3.02
N PRO A 13 -47.61 44.14 -2.59
CA PRO A 13 -46.58 45.02 -2.03
C PRO A 13 -46.25 44.70 -0.56
N GLU A 14 -46.06 43.42 -0.24
CA GLU A 14 -45.76 42.93 1.11
C GLU A 14 -44.35 42.33 1.15
N VAL A 15 -43.62 42.54 2.24
CA VAL A 15 -42.30 41.93 2.44
C VAL A 15 -42.27 41.33 3.82
N ASN A 16 -42.04 40.02 3.89
CA ASN A 16 -41.93 39.28 5.14
C ASN A 16 -40.63 38.49 5.13
N LEU A 17 -39.57 39.07 5.69
CA LEU A 17 -38.24 38.47 5.74
C LEU A 17 -37.81 38.30 7.19
N ARG A 18 -37.41 37.08 7.56
CA ARG A 18 -36.80 36.76 8.84
C ARG A 18 -35.34 36.42 8.62
N VAL A 19 -34.46 37.10 9.33
CA VAL A 19 -33.02 36.87 9.31
C VAL A 19 -32.60 36.48 10.71
N ASN A 20 -32.02 35.29 10.85
CA ASN A 20 -31.45 34.79 12.09
C ASN A 20 -29.99 34.41 11.84
N GLY A 21 -29.11 34.59 12.81
CA GLY A 21 -27.71 34.22 12.62
C GLY A 21 -26.76 34.93 13.57
N SER A 22 -25.48 34.63 13.40
CA SER A 22 -24.38 35.33 14.05
C SER A 22 -23.27 35.61 13.04
N ALA A 23 -22.56 36.71 13.26
CA ALA A 23 -21.40 37.07 12.47
C ALA A 23 -20.30 37.50 13.44
N ASN A 24 -19.27 36.67 13.57
CA ASN A 24 -18.10 36.95 14.38
C ASN A 24 -16.94 37.33 13.45
N MET A 25 -16.22 38.37 13.82
CA MET A 25 -15.06 38.85 13.06
C MET A 25 -13.93 39.12 14.03
N ASN A 26 -12.83 38.39 13.88
CA ASN A 26 -11.62 38.55 14.67
C ASN A 26 -10.56 39.20 13.79
N VAL A 27 -10.21 40.44 14.13
CA VAL A 27 -9.16 41.20 13.46
C VAL A 27 -8.00 41.37 14.44
N GLY A 28 -6.80 40.99 14.02
CA GLY A 28 -5.60 41.08 14.85
C GLY A 28 -4.35 41.33 14.03
N VAL A 29 -3.21 41.41 14.73
CA VAL A 29 -1.90 41.44 14.09
C VAL A 29 -0.98 40.52 14.88
N SER A 30 -0.28 39.63 14.19
CA SER A 30 0.78 38.80 14.76
C SER A 30 2.11 39.45 14.46
N ILE A 31 2.94 39.62 15.48
CA ILE A 31 4.31 40.15 15.33
C ILE A 31 5.24 39.07 15.85
N GLN A 32 6.04 38.49 14.96
CA GLN A 32 7.06 37.50 15.30
C GLN A 32 8.43 38.15 15.20
N ILE A 33 9.24 37.98 16.24
CA ILE A 33 10.63 38.41 16.29
C ILE A 33 11.49 37.17 16.45
N ILE A 34 12.45 36.97 15.54
CA ILE A 34 13.38 35.84 15.55
C ILE A 34 14.76 36.39 15.90
N ASP A 35 15.25 36.03 17.09
CA ASP A 35 16.61 36.36 17.54
C ASP A 35 17.62 35.34 16.98
N ASP A 36 17.78 35.36 15.65
CA ASP A 36 18.79 34.55 14.95
C ASP A 36 19.74 35.47 14.16
N PRO A 37 21.01 35.60 14.58
CA PRO A 37 21.99 36.45 13.93
C PRO A 37 22.44 35.93 12.55
N THR A 38 22.03 34.72 12.15
CA THR A 38 22.25 34.17 10.80
C THR A 38 21.21 34.63 9.78
N ILE A 39 20.10 35.23 10.24
CA ILE A 39 19.03 35.79 9.41
C ILE A 39 19.24 37.30 9.28
N GLU A 40 18.98 37.87 8.09
CA GLU A 40 19.13 39.31 7.85
C GLU A 40 18.21 40.14 8.79
N PRO A 41 18.67 41.29 9.31
CA PRO A 41 17.92 42.07 10.32
C PRO A 41 16.51 42.52 9.93
N ASP A 42 16.23 42.64 8.63
CA ASP A 42 14.92 42.98 8.07
C ASP A 42 13.96 41.79 8.00
N LEU A 43 14.49 40.56 7.98
CA LEU A 43 13.73 39.31 8.03
C LEU A 43 13.52 38.79 9.46
N GLN A 44 14.24 39.33 10.44
CA GLN A 44 14.10 38.99 11.86
C GLN A 44 12.77 39.45 12.47
N ARG A 45 12.08 40.42 11.87
CA ARG A 45 10.76 40.90 12.33
C ARG A 45 9.70 40.72 11.25
N ARG A 46 8.75 39.82 11.51
CA ARG A 46 7.60 39.57 10.64
C ARG A 46 6.33 40.13 11.27
N VAL A 47 5.52 40.83 10.47
CA VAL A 47 4.23 41.38 10.88
C VAL A 47 3.15 40.82 9.96
N ASP A 48 2.27 39.99 10.49
CA ASP A 48 1.19 39.33 9.74
C ASP A 48 -0.16 39.82 10.27
N PRO A 49 -0.95 40.59 9.47
CA PRO A 49 -2.33 40.90 9.84
C PRO A 49 -3.16 39.62 9.82
N THR A 50 -3.98 39.42 10.85
CA THR A 50 -4.89 38.28 10.96
C THR A 50 -6.33 38.75 10.80
N PHE A 51 -7.09 38.06 9.95
CA PHE A 51 -8.50 38.32 9.69
C PHE A 51 -9.24 36.99 9.61
N ASN A 52 -10.04 36.69 10.64
CA ASN A 52 -10.89 35.50 10.68
C ASN A 52 -12.36 35.93 10.74
N GLN A 53 -13.18 35.40 9.85
CA GLN A 53 -14.62 35.67 9.79
C GLN A 53 -15.39 34.36 9.95
N ASN A 54 -16.38 34.38 10.84
CA ASN A 54 -17.25 33.24 11.11
C ASN A 54 -18.69 33.74 10.94
N LEU A 55 -19.35 33.32 9.87
CA LEU A 55 -20.66 33.81 9.47
C LEU A 55 -21.64 32.65 9.43
N GLN A 56 -22.67 32.71 10.28
CA GLN A 56 -23.79 31.79 10.29
C GLN A 56 -25.07 32.59 10.02
N LEU A 57 -25.71 32.37 8.88
CA LEU A 57 -26.88 33.12 8.43
C LEU A 57 -27.99 32.17 7.98
N ASN A 58 -29.17 32.36 8.56
CA ASN A 58 -30.42 31.75 8.13
C ASN A 58 -31.40 32.85 7.73
N ILE A 59 -31.77 32.88 6.44
CA ILE A 59 -32.73 33.86 5.89
C ILE A 59 -33.94 33.07 5.41
N GLN A 60 -35.13 33.42 5.87
CA GLN A 60 -36.36 32.82 5.37
C GLN A 60 -37.44 33.88 5.22
N GLY A 61 -38.09 33.93 4.06
CA GLY A 61 -39.16 34.88 3.84
C GLY A 61 -39.74 34.91 2.45
N THR A 62 -40.75 35.76 2.26
CA THR A 62 -41.39 36.03 0.98
C THR A 62 -41.36 37.51 0.66
N ILE A 63 -41.20 37.84 -0.62
CA ILE A 63 -41.33 39.18 -1.18
C ILE A 63 -42.53 39.12 -2.12
N GLY A 64 -43.58 39.83 -1.73
CA GLY A 64 -44.92 39.70 -2.28
C GLY A 64 -45.46 38.29 -2.12
N ASP A 65 -46.16 37.81 -3.14
CA ASP A 65 -46.71 36.46 -3.24
C ASP A 65 -45.99 35.59 -4.27
N LYS A 66 -44.99 36.14 -4.97
CA LYS A 66 -44.28 35.44 -6.05
C LYS A 66 -42.86 35.00 -5.71
N LEU A 67 -42.16 35.67 -4.79
CA LEU A 67 -40.75 35.38 -4.52
C LEU A 67 -40.58 34.82 -3.11
N THR A 68 -39.99 33.62 -3.00
CA THR A 68 -39.60 32.98 -1.75
C THR A 68 -38.08 32.90 -1.66
N ILE A 69 -37.53 33.27 -0.52
CA ILE A 69 -36.09 33.20 -0.24
C ILE A 69 -35.88 32.31 0.98
N ALA A 70 -35.00 31.32 0.85
CA ALA A 70 -34.54 30.47 1.93
C ALA A 70 -33.02 30.27 1.80
N THR A 71 -32.26 30.74 2.79
CA THR A 71 -30.81 30.63 2.86
C THR A 71 -30.42 29.99 4.18
N ASP A 72 -29.44 29.09 4.12
CA ASP A 72 -28.78 28.49 5.26
C ASP A 72 -27.29 28.44 4.94
N TRP A 73 -26.54 29.42 5.44
CA TRP A 73 -25.15 29.66 5.14
C TRP A 73 -24.30 29.63 6.40
N ASP A 74 -23.22 28.85 6.39
CA ASP A 74 -22.26 28.75 7.48
C ASP A 74 -20.85 28.60 6.88
N THR A 75 -19.96 29.53 7.23
CA THR A 75 -18.56 29.53 6.77
C THR A 75 -17.69 28.47 7.45
N GLU A 76 -18.17 27.85 8.54
CA GLU A 76 -17.43 26.82 9.27
C GLU A 76 -17.81 25.38 8.85
N ARG A 77 -18.70 25.22 7.87
CA ARG A 77 -19.07 23.88 7.37
C ARG A 77 -17.88 23.19 6.72
N ALA A 78 -17.72 21.90 7.04
CA ALA A 78 -16.65 21.06 6.50
C ALA A 78 -16.70 20.94 4.97
N PHE A 79 -17.88 21.08 4.37
CA PHE A 79 -18.06 20.99 2.92
C PHE A 79 -19.00 22.08 2.38
N ASP A 80 -18.57 22.76 1.32
CA ASP A 80 -19.31 23.87 0.70
C ASP A 80 -20.70 23.49 0.16
N PHE A 81 -20.91 22.23 -0.23
CA PHE A 81 -22.21 21.77 -0.74
C PHE A 81 -23.30 21.76 0.34
N GLN A 82 -22.93 21.81 1.62
CA GLN A 82 -23.88 21.89 2.73
C GLN A 82 -24.51 23.28 2.85
N ASN A 83 -23.87 24.32 2.28
CA ASN A 83 -24.43 25.65 2.20
C ASN A 83 -25.58 25.68 1.19
N ARG A 84 -26.76 26.11 1.65
CA ARG A 84 -27.99 26.09 0.87
C ARG A 84 -28.49 27.50 0.61
N LEU A 85 -28.69 27.82 -0.66
CA LEU A 85 -29.38 29.00 -1.14
C LEU A 85 -30.55 28.55 -2.01
N SER A 86 -31.75 29.03 -1.73
CA SER A 86 -32.93 28.76 -2.54
C SER A 86 -33.71 30.05 -2.70
N ILE A 87 -33.75 30.54 -3.94
CA ILE A 87 -34.59 31.67 -4.34
C ILE A 87 -35.57 31.13 -5.37
N VAL A 88 -36.86 31.22 -5.08
CA VAL A 88 -37.91 30.65 -5.92
C VAL A 88 -38.88 31.76 -6.30
N TYR A 89 -38.98 32.04 -7.60
CA TYR A 89 -40.06 32.82 -8.19
C TYR A 89 -41.14 31.86 -8.68
N GLU A 90 -42.40 32.13 -8.33
CA GLU A 90 -43.58 31.44 -8.83
C GLU A 90 -44.49 32.46 -9.54
N GLY A 91 -44.74 32.22 -10.83
CA GLY A 91 -45.65 33.02 -11.64
C GLY A 91 -47.10 32.61 -11.41
N TYR A 92 -48.04 33.45 -11.81
CA TYR A 92 -49.47 33.11 -11.76
C TYR A 92 -49.86 32.07 -12.83
N GLU A 93 -51.07 31.52 -12.72
CA GLU A 93 -51.57 30.47 -13.61
C GLU A 93 -51.66 30.88 -15.09
N ASP A 94 -51.78 32.18 -15.37
CA ASP A 94 -51.85 32.75 -16.71
C ASP A 94 -50.47 33.15 -17.29
N GLU A 95 -49.41 33.10 -16.49
CA GLU A 95 -48.06 33.44 -16.93
C GLU A 95 -47.36 32.27 -17.65
N ILE A 96 -46.60 32.57 -18.71
CA ILE A 96 -45.80 31.56 -19.43
C ILE A 96 -44.71 31.00 -18.52
N ILE A 97 -44.04 31.86 -17.75
CA ILE A 97 -43.01 31.45 -16.80
C ILE A 97 -43.70 31.01 -15.52
N LYS A 98 -43.67 29.70 -15.25
CA LYS A 98 -44.28 29.12 -14.06
C LYS A 98 -43.39 29.22 -12.85
N ARG A 99 -42.10 28.93 -13.02
CA ARG A 99 -41.17 28.88 -11.90
C ARG A 99 -39.74 29.21 -12.32
N ILE A 100 -39.05 30.01 -11.52
CA ILE A 100 -37.60 30.21 -11.62
C ILE A 100 -36.99 29.89 -10.26
N GLU A 101 -36.11 28.91 -10.21
CA GLU A 101 -35.34 28.54 -9.02
C GLU A 101 -33.88 28.96 -9.22
N MET A 102 -33.26 29.57 -8.21
CA MET A 102 -31.86 29.94 -8.19
C MET A 102 -31.17 29.43 -6.91
N GLY A 103 -29.92 29.03 -7.05
CA GLY A 103 -29.11 28.44 -5.97
C GLY A 103 -29.08 26.92 -6.10
N ASN A 104 -29.39 26.19 -5.03
CA ASN A 104 -29.45 24.73 -5.04
C ASN A 104 -30.70 24.27 -5.78
N VAL A 105 -30.51 23.66 -6.95
CA VAL A 105 -31.57 23.13 -7.81
C VAL A 105 -31.36 21.64 -8.07
N SER A 106 -32.43 20.94 -8.43
CA SER A 106 -32.39 19.56 -8.90
C SER A 106 -33.11 19.42 -10.24
N MET A 107 -32.63 18.49 -11.05
CA MET A 107 -33.27 18.10 -12.31
C MET A 107 -33.66 16.63 -12.24
N GLU A 108 -34.95 16.36 -12.22
CA GLU A 108 -35.50 15.02 -12.38
C GLU A 108 -36.09 14.91 -13.78
N THR A 109 -35.58 13.96 -14.55
CA THR A 109 -35.97 13.72 -15.96
C THR A 109 -37.09 12.68 -16.09
N GLY A 110 -37.40 11.96 -15.00
CA GLY A 110 -38.44 10.93 -14.96
C GLY A 110 -38.15 9.68 -15.79
N ASN A 111 -36.94 9.53 -16.35
CA ASN A 111 -36.54 8.35 -17.12
C ASN A 111 -35.25 7.72 -16.55
N SER A 112 -35.06 6.42 -16.76
CA SER A 112 -33.89 5.68 -16.27
C SER A 112 -32.63 5.85 -17.14
N LEU A 113 -32.81 6.29 -18.40
CA LEU A 113 -31.74 6.39 -19.39
C LEU A 113 -30.94 7.69 -19.27
N ILE A 114 -31.58 8.77 -18.84
CA ILE A 114 -30.96 10.08 -18.64
C ILE A 114 -31.20 10.44 -17.18
N ARG A 115 -30.26 10.12 -16.28
CA ARG A 115 -30.35 10.58 -14.89
C ARG A 115 -30.01 12.06 -14.85
N GLY A 116 -30.94 12.89 -14.40
CA GLY A 116 -30.66 14.31 -14.17
C GLY A 116 -29.74 14.51 -12.96
N GLY A 117 -29.08 15.67 -12.90
CA GLY A 117 -28.17 15.99 -11.80
C GLY A 117 -28.92 16.29 -10.50
N ALA A 118 -28.51 15.64 -9.42
CA ALA A 118 -28.90 15.98 -8.06
C ALA A 118 -27.89 16.98 -7.46
N SER A 119 -28.35 17.90 -6.60
CA SER A 119 -27.51 18.89 -5.90
C SER A 119 -26.68 19.80 -6.84
N LEU A 120 -27.37 20.49 -7.74
CA LEU A 120 -26.77 21.44 -8.67
C LEU A 120 -26.79 22.85 -8.08
N PHE A 121 -25.78 23.67 -8.34
CA PHE A 121 -25.83 25.10 -8.01
C PHE A 121 -26.00 25.90 -9.31
N GLY A 122 -27.16 26.53 -9.50
CA GLY A 122 -27.47 27.20 -10.76
C GLY A 122 -28.85 27.85 -10.82
N ILE A 123 -29.36 27.97 -12.05
CA ILE A 123 -30.66 28.55 -12.37
C ILE A 123 -31.49 27.48 -13.08
N LYS A 124 -32.71 27.26 -12.61
CA LYS A 124 -33.71 26.38 -13.24
C LYS A 124 -34.94 27.20 -13.57
N SER A 125 -35.42 27.10 -14.80
CA SER A 125 -36.64 27.76 -15.27
C SER A 125 -37.64 26.74 -15.82
N VAL A 126 -38.90 26.88 -15.44
CA VAL A 126 -40.03 26.11 -15.96
C VAL A 126 -40.98 27.07 -16.67
N ALA A 127 -41.20 26.83 -17.96
CA ALA A 127 -42.14 27.56 -18.78
C ALA A 127 -43.19 26.61 -19.35
N GLU A 128 -44.45 27.05 -19.38
CA GLU A 128 -45.57 26.29 -19.94
C GLU A 128 -46.26 27.11 -21.03
N LEU A 129 -46.29 26.56 -22.26
CA LEU A 129 -46.95 27.13 -23.42
C LEU A 129 -47.99 26.14 -23.93
N GLY A 130 -49.25 26.31 -23.48
CA GLY A 130 -50.32 25.36 -23.77
C GLY A 130 -50.01 24.00 -23.13
N SER A 131 -49.88 22.94 -23.95
CA SER A 131 -49.50 21.60 -23.49
C SER A 131 -47.99 21.36 -23.43
N LEU A 132 -47.17 22.30 -23.90
CA LEU A 132 -45.71 22.18 -23.89
C LEU A 132 -45.16 22.70 -22.56
N ARG A 133 -44.50 21.83 -21.79
CA ARG A 133 -43.75 22.20 -20.58
C ARG A 133 -42.24 22.10 -20.86
N LEU A 134 -41.59 23.25 -20.90
CA LEU A 134 -40.14 23.36 -21.08
C LEU A 134 -39.47 23.60 -19.73
N THR A 135 -38.57 22.70 -19.33
CA THR A 135 -37.70 22.88 -18.16
C THR A 135 -36.27 23.07 -18.64
N SER A 136 -35.61 24.15 -18.22
CA SER A 136 -34.22 24.46 -18.56
C SER A 136 -33.41 24.63 -17.29
N VAL A 137 -32.20 24.07 -17.25
CA VAL A 137 -31.29 24.16 -16.10
C VAL A 137 -29.90 24.56 -16.61
N VAL A 138 -29.35 25.62 -16.05
CA VAL A 138 -27.95 26.03 -16.25
C VAL A 138 -27.30 26.04 -14.89
N SER A 139 -26.34 25.15 -14.67
CA SER A 139 -25.78 24.93 -13.34
C SER A 139 -24.36 24.41 -13.37
N GLN A 140 -23.63 24.67 -12.28
CA GLN A 140 -22.39 23.98 -11.97
C GLN A 140 -22.70 22.78 -11.06
N GLN A 141 -22.27 21.59 -11.47
CA GLN A 141 -22.36 20.39 -10.65
C GLN A 141 -21.26 20.46 -9.57
N LYS A 142 -21.67 20.42 -8.30
CA LYS A 142 -20.76 20.45 -7.14
C LYS A 142 -20.57 19.08 -6.48
N GLY A 143 -21.13 18.01 -7.05
CA GLY A 143 -21.05 16.64 -6.50
C GLY A 143 -20.46 15.64 -7.50
N GLU A 144 -19.62 14.74 -7.02
CA GLU A 144 -19.07 13.61 -7.76
C GLU A 144 -20.03 12.41 -7.65
N SER A 145 -20.31 11.76 -8.78
CA SER A 145 -21.17 10.58 -8.82
C SER A 145 -20.31 9.34 -8.70
N ASP A 146 -20.31 8.70 -7.54
CA ASP A 146 -19.66 7.40 -7.34
C ASP A 146 -20.68 6.27 -7.56
N THR A 147 -20.37 5.33 -8.46
CA THR A 147 -21.23 4.19 -8.76
C THR A 147 -20.62 2.93 -8.16
N GLN A 148 -21.21 2.46 -7.07
CA GLN A 148 -20.80 1.25 -6.38
C GLN A 148 -21.77 0.12 -6.71
N THR A 149 -21.25 -1.00 -7.21
CA THR A 149 -22.06 -2.20 -7.47
C THR A 149 -22.03 -3.08 -6.23
N ILE A 150 -23.20 -3.30 -5.60
CA ILE A 150 -23.34 -4.15 -4.42
C ILE A 150 -24.04 -5.43 -4.87
N THR A 151 -23.32 -6.55 -4.90
CA THR A 151 -23.86 -7.87 -5.21
C THR A 151 -23.89 -8.71 -3.93
N GLY A 152 -25.05 -9.27 -3.56
CA GLY A 152 -25.14 -10.22 -2.44
C GLY A 152 -24.88 -9.68 -1.02
N GLY A 153 -24.83 -8.36 -0.83
CA GLY A 153 -24.64 -7.73 0.49
C GLY A 153 -23.18 -7.61 0.95
N SER A 154 -22.22 -7.92 0.08
CA SER A 154 -20.79 -7.65 0.30
C SER A 154 -20.24 -6.73 -0.80
N GLN A 155 -19.23 -5.93 -0.45
CA GLN A 155 -18.58 -5.02 -1.39
C GLN A 155 -17.56 -5.81 -2.24
N GLU A 156 -17.85 -6.00 -3.53
CA GLU A 156 -16.88 -6.56 -4.47
C GLU A 156 -15.83 -5.49 -4.80
N THR A 157 -14.56 -5.80 -4.52
CA THR A 157 -13.43 -4.95 -4.90
C THR A 157 -12.63 -5.66 -5.99
N GLN A 158 -12.64 -5.12 -7.20
CA GLN A 158 -11.77 -5.60 -8.26
C GLN A 158 -10.36 -5.06 -8.04
N PHE A 159 -9.36 -5.92 -8.17
CA PHE A 159 -7.96 -5.56 -8.13
C PHE A 159 -7.25 -6.10 -9.38
N ALA A 160 -6.19 -5.42 -9.80
CA ALA A 160 -5.32 -5.86 -10.87
C ALA A 160 -3.88 -5.64 -10.42
N ILE A 161 -3.09 -6.70 -10.41
CA ILE A 161 -1.69 -6.69 -9.97
C ILE A 161 -0.83 -7.08 -11.16
N ARG A 162 0.17 -6.27 -11.47
CA ARG A 162 1.13 -6.52 -12.54
C ARG A 162 2.23 -7.47 -12.04
N PRO A 163 2.87 -8.25 -12.94
CA PRO A 163 4.01 -9.11 -12.59
C PRO A 163 5.18 -8.39 -11.90
N VAL A 164 5.32 -7.07 -12.09
CA VAL A 164 6.38 -6.27 -11.46
C VAL A 164 6.03 -5.75 -10.06
N GLU A 165 4.78 -5.92 -9.62
CA GLU A 165 4.23 -5.40 -8.36
C GLU A 165 4.32 -6.41 -7.20
N TYR A 166 5.37 -7.23 -7.18
CA TYR A 166 5.68 -8.07 -6.03
C TYR A 166 6.05 -7.22 -4.80
N GLN A 167 5.90 -7.79 -3.59
CA GLN A 167 6.27 -7.12 -2.34
C GLN A 167 7.81 -7.03 -2.21
N ASN A 168 8.39 -6.00 -2.83
CA ASN A 168 9.82 -5.76 -2.81
C ASN A 168 10.34 -5.36 -1.41
N ASN A 169 11.60 -5.70 -1.11
CA ASN A 169 12.29 -5.37 0.15
C ASN A 169 11.56 -5.82 1.43
N ARG A 170 10.86 -6.96 1.39
CA ARG A 170 10.11 -7.50 2.53
C ARG A 170 10.41 -8.97 2.83
N HIS A 171 10.71 -9.75 1.79
CA HIS A 171 10.86 -11.20 1.91
C HIS A 171 12.28 -11.62 1.49
N PHE A 172 12.95 -12.39 2.33
CA PHE A 172 14.35 -12.74 2.14
C PHE A 172 14.62 -14.19 2.52
N PHE A 173 15.33 -14.92 1.66
CA PHE A 173 15.97 -16.18 2.04
C PHE A 173 17.07 -15.92 3.05
N ILE A 174 17.23 -16.84 4.00
CA ILE A 174 18.24 -16.72 5.05
C ILE A 174 19.64 -17.08 4.55
N ASP A 175 19.73 -17.86 3.47
CA ASP A 175 20.96 -18.25 2.79
C ASP A 175 20.71 -18.77 1.36
N PHE A 176 21.80 -19.03 0.63
CA PHE A 176 21.75 -19.45 -0.76
C PHE A 176 21.29 -20.91 -0.97
N TYR A 177 21.51 -21.80 -0.02
CA TYR A 177 21.07 -23.20 -0.08
C TYR A 177 19.56 -23.32 0.07
N ASN A 178 18.97 -22.57 1.02
CA ASN A 178 17.51 -22.47 1.14
C ASN A 178 16.87 -21.92 -0.14
N ARG A 179 17.46 -20.88 -0.74
CA ARG A 179 17.02 -20.40 -2.05
C ARG A 179 17.12 -21.49 -3.13
N GLN A 180 18.26 -22.18 -3.23
CA GLN A 180 18.51 -23.20 -4.25
C GLN A 180 17.52 -24.37 -4.18
N THR A 181 17.13 -24.76 -2.96
CA THR A 181 16.23 -25.90 -2.73
C THR A 181 14.76 -25.50 -2.65
N PHE A 182 14.45 -24.20 -2.68
CA PHE A 182 13.09 -23.67 -2.47
C PHE A 182 12.04 -24.35 -3.34
N GLU A 183 12.22 -24.34 -4.67
CA GLU A 183 11.23 -24.88 -5.63
C GLU A 183 11.00 -26.39 -5.44
N GLN A 184 12.08 -27.13 -5.16
CA GLN A 184 11.98 -28.55 -4.82
C GLN A 184 11.20 -28.75 -3.52
N ASN A 185 11.46 -27.91 -2.51
CA ASN A 185 10.83 -28.00 -1.19
C ASN A 185 9.34 -27.67 -1.18
N VAL A 186 8.90 -26.87 -2.14
CA VAL A 186 7.49 -26.49 -2.31
C VAL A 186 6.77 -27.31 -3.38
N SER A 187 7.46 -28.23 -4.07
CA SER A 187 6.91 -28.98 -5.21
C SER A 187 5.65 -29.76 -4.88
N ASN A 188 5.58 -30.35 -3.67
CA ASN A 188 4.39 -31.02 -3.17
C ASN A 188 3.51 -30.03 -2.35
N PRO A 189 2.30 -29.69 -2.82
CA PRO A 189 1.41 -28.76 -2.10
C PRO A 189 0.92 -29.29 -0.74
N GLN A 190 0.84 -30.61 -0.55
CA GLN A 190 0.33 -31.21 0.68
C GLN A 190 1.38 -31.35 1.78
N GLN A 191 2.66 -31.47 1.40
CA GLN A 191 3.76 -31.70 2.33
C GLN A 191 4.98 -30.89 1.90
N LEU A 192 5.29 -29.87 2.67
CA LEU A 192 6.54 -29.12 2.51
C LEU A 192 7.69 -29.97 3.00
N THR A 193 8.73 -30.10 2.17
CA THR A 193 10.02 -30.57 2.64
C THR A 193 10.82 -29.39 3.14
N GLN A 194 11.82 -29.67 3.99
CA GLN A 194 12.72 -28.66 4.51
C GLN A 194 14.14 -28.93 4.03
N ALA A 195 14.91 -27.87 3.78
CA ALA A 195 16.31 -27.99 3.38
C ALA A 195 17.14 -28.61 4.52
N TYR A 196 16.96 -28.10 5.74
CA TYR A 196 17.54 -28.61 6.98
C TYR A 196 16.77 -28.03 8.17
N GLN A 197 16.92 -28.63 9.35
CA GLN A 197 16.22 -28.17 10.55
C GLN A 197 16.93 -26.97 11.19
N ILE A 198 16.21 -25.85 11.32
CA ILE A 198 16.67 -24.63 12.02
C ILE A 198 16.19 -24.69 13.48
N SER A 199 17.14 -24.56 14.42
CA SER A 199 16.85 -24.58 15.86
C SER A 199 16.58 -23.18 16.40
N ASP A 200 17.46 -22.23 16.09
CA ASP A 200 17.34 -20.83 16.47
C ASP A 200 17.64 -19.96 15.24
N LEU A 201 16.93 -18.84 15.11
CA LEU A 201 17.18 -17.83 14.09
C LEU A 201 16.81 -16.45 14.63
N ARG A 202 17.75 -15.52 14.51
CA ARG A 202 17.56 -14.12 14.85
C ARG A 202 17.76 -13.25 13.62
N VAL A 203 16.94 -12.21 13.52
CA VAL A 203 17.00 -11.22 12.45
C VAL A 203 17.49 -9.90 13.04
N TRP A 204 18.42 -9.28 12.33
CA TRP A 204 19.11 -8.08 12.74
C TRP A 204 18.96 -7.02 11.66
N ILE A 205 18.69 -5.78 12.07
CA ILE A 205 18.54 -4.66 11.13
C ILE A 205 19.52 -3.53 11.48
N SER A 206 20.15 -2.96 10.46
CA SER A 206 20.83 -1.67 10.56
C SER A 206 20.10 -0.67 9.68
N GLU A 207 19.68 0.47 10.20
CA GLU A 207 19.07 1.55 9.42
C GLU A 207 19.84 2.85 9.67
N PRO A 208 19.83 3.81 8.72
CA PRO A 208 20.54 5.08 8.88
C PRO A 208 20.16 5.87 10.14
N GLN A 209 18.95 5.64 10.68
CA GLN A 209 18.45 6.28 11.90
C GLN A 209 18.86 5.55 13.20
N ILE A 210 19.42 4.34 13.11
CA ILE A 210 19.88 3.59 14.27
C ILE A 210 21.20 4.22 14.73
N ASN A 211 21.07 5.18 15.64
CA ASN A 211 22.19 5.78 16.36
C ASN A 211 22.72 4.80 17.40
N THR A 212 23.96 5.02 17.85
CA THR A 212 24.64 4.24 18.91
C THR A 212 23.98 4.35 20.30
N THR A 213 22.79 4.93 20.38
CA THR A 213 22.03 5.21 21.61
C THR A 213 20.91 4.21 21.86
N ASP A 214 20.59 3.35 20.89
CA ASP A 214 19.64 2.27 21.11
C ASP A 214 20.25 1.23 22.08
N PRO A 215 19.64 0.96 23.25
CA PRO A 215 20.19 0.03 24.23
C PRO A 215 20.33 -1.42 23.73
N GLU A 216 19.56 -1.80 22.71
CA GLU A 216 19.58 -3.15 22.13
C GLU A 216 20.48 -3.23 20.90
N ALA A 217 21.04 -2.10 20.44
CA ALA A 217 21.92 -2.10 19.28
C ALA A 217 23.29 -2.69 19.63
N VAL A 218 23.70 -3.68 18.84
CA VAL A 218 24.98 -4.37 18.95
C VAL A 218 25.88 -4.00 17.80
N ARG A 219 27.18 -3.90 18.08
CA ARG A 219 28.18 -3.67 17.05
C ARG A 219 28.48 -4.98 16.34
N ALA A 220 28.36 -4.98 15.02
CA ALA A 220 28.61 -6.18 14.23
C ALA A 220 29.22 -5.89 12.86
N ALA A 221 29.97 -6.89 12.39
CA ALA A 221 30.38 -7.04 11.01
C ALA A 221 29.51 -8.12 10.36
N ALA A 222 28.80 -7.76 9.29
CA ALA A 222 27.92 -8.66 8.57
C ALA A 222 28.47 -8.96 7.18
N PHE A 223 28.38 -10.23 6.77
CA PHE A 223 28.97 -10.72 5.53
C PHE A 223 27.94 -11.50 4.71
N VAL A 224 27.89 -11.27 3.40
CA VAL A 224 27.06 -12.08 2.51
C VAL A 224 27.58 -13.53 2.48
N ASP A 225 28.91 -13.67 2.45
CA ASP A 225 29.61 -14.95 2.28
C ASP A 225 29.73 -15.78 3.58
N LEU A 226 29.26 -15.27 4.74
CA LEU A 226 29.31 -16.04 5.99
C LEU A 226 28.46 -17.32 5.91
N GLY A 227 29.09 -18.45 6.23
CA GLY A 227 28.54 -19.79 6.13
C GLY A 227 28.25 -20.25 4.70
N VAL A 228 28.79 -19.58 3.67
CA VAL A 228 28.51 -19.93 2.26
C VAL A 228 29.51 -20.96 1.75
N VAL A 229 29.03 -22.17 1.50
CA VAL A 229 29.81 -23.26 0.90
C VAL A 229 29.48 -23.34 -0.59
N GLN A 230 30.45 -23.04 -1.46
CA GLN A 230 30.26 -23.10 -2.93
C GLN A 230 31.00 -24.30 -3.54
N ASN A 231 30.29 -25.09 -4.34
CA ASN A 231 30.81 -26.23 -5.06
C ASN A 231 30.40 -26.17 -6.54
N GLY A 232 31.29 -25.70 -7.41
CA GLY A 232 31.09 -25.77 -8.87
C GLY A 232 29.83 -25.07 -9.38
N GLY A 233 29.44 -23.94 -8.78
CA GLY A 233 28.24 -23.17 -9.15
C GLY A 233 26.98 -23.55 -8.38
N GLN A 234 27.05 -24.55 -7.50
CA GLN A 234 25.99 -24.87 -6.54
C GLN A 234 26.39 -24.47 -5.12
N TYR A 235 25.39 -24.32 -4.27
CA TYR A 235 25.56 -24.10 -2.85
C TYR A 235 25.42 -25.42 -2.10
N GLY A 236 26.34 -25.67 -1.16
CA GLY A 236 26.24 -26.70 -0.15
C GLY A 236 25.49 -26.20 1.09
N LEU A 237 25.31 -27.08 2.08
CA LEU A 237 24.72 -26.71 3.36
C LEU A 237 25.53 -25.59 4.04
N PRO A 238 24.88 -24.59 4.66
CA PRO A 238 25.61 -23.50 5.27
C PRO A 238 26.53 -23.97 6.39
N ASN A 239 27.83 -23.67 6.31
CA ASN A 239 28.79 -24.06 7.34
C ASN A 239 29.99 -23.11 7.32
N PRO A 240 30.25 -22.35 8.40
CA PRO A 240 31.39 -21.44 8.46
C PRO A 240 32.76 -22.14 8.37
N ASP A 241 32.86 -23.42 8.77
CA ASP A 241 34.12 -24.18 8.69
C ASP A 241 34.60 -24.39 7.24
N PHE A 242 33.70 -24.22 6.26
CA PHE A 242 33.96 -24.44 4.84
C PHE A 242 33.66 -23.22 3.97
N ASP A 243 33.44 -22.05 4.58
CA ASP A 243 33.26 -20.81 3.83
C ASP A 243 34.61 -20.16 3.46
N ILE A 244 34.57 -19.00 2.81
CA ILE A 244 35.78 -18.27 2.39
C ILE A 244 36.43 -17.46 3.51
N ILE A 245 35.74 -17.26 4.63
CA ILE A 245 36.13 -16.37 5.72
C ILE A 245 36.86 -17.19 6.79
N SER A 246 38.18 -17.03 6.87
CA SER A 246 38.97 -17.81 7.83
C SER A 246 38.62 -17.50 9.29
N GLU A 247 38.52 -18.54 10.13
CA GLU A 247 38.32 -18.39 11.59
C GLU A 247 39.47 -17.59 12.25
N ASP A 248 40.69 -17.69 11.71
CA ASP A 248 41.81 -16.86 12.16
C ASP A 248 41.54 -15.37 11.94
N SER A 249 40.98 -14.97 10.80
CA SER A 249 40.60 -13.57 10.54
C SER A 249 39.46 -13.10 11.45
N LEU A 250 38.48 -13.95 11.70
CA LEU A 250 37.36 -13.67 12.62
C LEU A 250 37.88 -13.51 14.05
N SER A 251 38.70 -14.42 14.54
CA SER A 251 39.23 -14.38 15.91
C SER A 251 40.14 -13.17 16.16
N GLN A 252 41.02 -12.82 15.21
CA GLN A 252 41.90 -11.64 15.31
C GLN A 252 41.12 -10.33 15.39
N ASN A 253 39.99 -10.23 14.67
CA ASN A 253 39.19 -9.01 14.61
C ASN A 253 38.06 -8.95 15.65
N ARG A 254 37.79 -10.03 16.38
CA ARG A 254 36.62 -10.13 17.29
C ARG A 254 36.66 -9.09 18.43
N SER A 255 37.85 -8.73 18.89
CA SER A 255 38.05 -7.71 19.93
C SER A 255 38.03 -6.26 19.43
N ASN A 256 38.01 -6.04 18.12
CA ASN A 256 38.06 -4.69 17.54
C ASN A 256 36.74 -3.94 17.72
N VAL A 257 36.80 -2.61 17.63
CA VAL A 257 35.62 -1.74 17.57
C VAL A 257 35.16 -1.46 16.13
N SER A 258 35.95 -1.87 15.15
CA SER A 258 35.61 -1.72 13.73
C SER A 258 36.48 -2.65 12.91
N ALA A 259 35.93 -3.17 11.83
CA ALA A 259 36.67 -3.85 10.79
C ALA A 259 36.27 -3.33 9.40
N SER A 260 37.12 -3.62 8.43
CA SER A 260 36.90 -3.36 7.01
C SER A 260 36.84 -4.69 6.25
N ALA A 261 36.29 -4.67 5.04
CA ALA A 261 36.20 -5.86 4.19
C ALA A 261 37.56 -6.53 3.95
N GLY A 262 38.63 -5.73 3.81
CA GLY A 262 39.99 -6.24 3.61
C GLY A 262 40.60 -6.95 4.84
N ASN A 263 39.99 -6.86 6.02
CA ASN A 263 40.42 -7.65 7.19
C ASN A 263 40.01 -9.13 7.10
N PHE A 264 39.08 -9.46 6.20
CA PHE A 264 38.48 -10.79 6.04
C PHE A 264 38.59 -11.31 4.60
N ASP A 265 39.35 -10.62 3.74
CA ASP A 265 39.50 -10.92 2.31
C ASP A 265 38.18 -11.02 1.54
N VAL A 266 37.16 -10.25 1.96
CA VAL A 266 35.85 -10.17 1.30
C VAL A 266 35.69 -8.88 0.48
N ALA A 267 34.74 -8.88 -0.45
CA ALA A 267 34.42 -7.69 -1.23
C ALA A 267 33.70 -6.63 -0.37
N GLY A 268 34.00 -5.35 -0.59
CA GLY A 268 33.37 -4.24 0.14
C GLY A 268 31.85 -4.18 0.00
N ASN A 269 31.31 -4.60 -1.14
CA ASN A 269 29.86 -4.65 -1.37
C ASN A 269 29.16 -5.82 -0.65
N ASP A 270 29.93 -6.83 -0.23
CA ASP A 270 29.43 -8.02 0.47
C ASP A 270 29.64 -7.92 1.99
N PHE A 271 30.11 -6.77 2.47
CA PHE A 271 30.49 -6.52 3.84
C PHE A 271 29.84 -5.25 4.36
N TYR A 272 29.37 -5.29 5.60
CA TYR A 272 28.95 -4.09 6.32
C TYR A 272 29.37 -4.16 7.78
N ASN A 273 29.92 -3.07 8.29
CA ASN A 273 30.25 -2.90 9.70
C ASN A 273 29.46 -1.72 10.25
N GLY A 274 28.69 -1.97 11.30
CA GLY A 274 27.86 -0.96 11.93
C GLY A 274 27.13 -1.48 13.16
N TYR A 275 26.06 -0.77 13.53
CA TYR A 275 25.18 -1.15 14.62
C TYR A 275 23.95 -1.84 14.07
N PHE A 276 23.57 -2.93 14.71
CA PHE A 276 22.41 -3.72 14.36
C PHE A 276 21.51 -3.85 15.57
N ARG A 277 20.21 -3.65 15.37
CA ARG A 277 19.16 -3.89 16.36
C ARG A 277 18.52 -5.26 16.11
N PRO A 278 18.26 -6.07 17.14
CA PRO A 278 17.47 -7.28 16.98
C PRO A 278 16.04 -6.93 16.58
N LEU A 279 15.45 -7.74 15.73
CA LEU A 279 14.01 -7.75 15.47
C LEU A 279 13.33 -8.85 16.29
N THR A 280 12.06 -8.65 16.62
CA THR A 280 11.26 -9.60 17.39
C THR A 280 10.35 -10.43 16.49
N GLU A 281 10.47 -11.75 16.52
CA GLU A 281 9.57 -12.67 15.79
C GLU A 281 8.12 -12.48 16.24
N GLY A 282 7.19 -12.45 15.29
CA GLY A 282 5.76 -12.21 15.51
C GLY A 282 5.37 -10.73 15.56
N ALA A 283 6.28 -9.84 15.99
CA ALA A 283 6.04 -8.40 16.04
C ALA A 283 6.62 -7.67 14.82
N ASP A 284 7.90 -7.90 14.52
CA ASP A 284 8.63 -7.24 13.42
C ASP A 284 8.70 -8.09 12.15
N TYR A 285 8.72 -9.42 12.30
CA TYR A 285 8.83 -10.37 11.20
C TYR A 285 8.18 -11.72 11.51
N SER A 286 7.89 -12.49 10.47
CA SER A 286 7.57 -13.91 10.55
C SER A 286 8.64 -14.73 9.82
N ILE A 287 8.77 -16.00 10.20
CA ILE A 287 9.74 -16.92 9.61
C ILE A 287 9.05 -18.20 9.17
N ASN A 288 9.42 -18.68 7.98
CA ASN A 288 9.15 -20.04 7.56
C ASN A 288 10.43 -20.87 7.71
N LYS A 289 10.56 -21.60 8.83
CA LYS A 289 11.77 -22.38 9.13
C LYS A 289 11.95 -23.58 8.19
N ALA A 290 10.88 -24.12 7.61
CA ALA A 290 10.97 -25.23 6.67
C ALA A 290 11.56 -24.79 5.33
N LEU A 291 11.09 -23.64 4.81
CA LEU A 291 11.53 -23.10 3.52
C LEU A 291 12.69 -22.10 3.62
N GLY A 292 13.09 -21.75 4.84
CA GLY A 292 14.26 -20.91 5.13
C GLY A 292 14.16 -19.48 4.58
N TYR A 293 13.02 -18.83 4.79
CA TYR A 293 12.85 -17.41 4.50
C TYR A 293 12.19 -16.64 5.64
N ILE A 294 12.46 -15.34 5.66
CA ILE A 294 11.86 -14.37 6.59
C ILE A 294 10.98 -13.38 5.82
N SER A 295 9.87 -12.98 6.43
CA SER A 295 8.94 -11.99 5.92
C SER A 295 8.79 -10.88 6.94
N LEU A 296 9.19 -9.67 6.59
CA LEU A 296 9.06 -8.52 7.48
C LEU A 296 7.62 -7.99 7.48
N ASN A 297 7.16 -7.51 8.63
CA ASN A 297 5.84 -6.87 8.74
C ASN A 297 5.84 -5.44 8.18
N ARG A 298 7.00 -4.93 7.77
CA ARG A 298 7.19 -3.65 7.10
C ARG A 298 8.14 -3.79 5.92
N THR A 299 8.01 -2.90 4.94
CA THR A 299 8.98 -2.77 3.86
C THR A 299 10.25 -2.11 4.41
N LEU A 300 11.43 -2.64 4.07
CA LEU A 300 12.69 -2.03 4.47
C LEU A 300 12.90 -0.67 3.81
N SER A 301 13.40 0.28 4.61
CA SER A 301 13.80 1.60 4.14
C SER A 301 15.00 1.52 3.18
N ALA A 302 15.09 2.52 2.29
CA ALA A 302 16.30 2.72 1.50
C ALA A 302 17.47 2.99 2.45
N GLY A 303 18.62 2.36 2.22
CA GLY A 303 19.77 2.51 3.10
C GLY A 303 19.90 1.43 4.18
N ALA A 304 18.85 0.65 4.46
CA ALA A 304 18.89 -0.37 5.52
C ALA A 304 19.68 -1.62 5.15
N TYR A 305 20.36 -2.24 6.12
CA TYR A 305 20.94 -3.57 5.98
C TYR A 305 20.11 -4.57 6.78
N LEU A 306 19.94 -5.77 6.24
CA LEU A 306 19.28 -6.88 6.93
C LEU A 306 20.25 -8.04 7.03
N ALA A 307 20.43 -8.54 8.24
CA ALA A 307 21.28 -9.67 8.53
C ALA A 307 20.53 -10.70 9.39
N VAL A 308 21.05 -11.93 9.41
CA VAL A 308 20.54 -13.04 10.20
C VAL A 308 21.68 -13.75 10.91
N SER A 309 21.36 -14.41 12.01
CA SER A 309 22.20 -15.41 12.65
C SER A 309 21.33 -16.61 12.97
N PHE A 310 21.80 -17.83 12.71
CA PHE A 310 20.96 -19.02 12.93
C PHE A 310 21.79 -20.24 13.31
N ILE A 311 21.14 -21.20 13.99
CA ILE A 311 21.70 -22.53 14.28
C ILE A 311 20.90 -23.55 13.51
N ARG A 312 21.59 -24.38 12.73
CA ARG A 312 20.99 -25.57 12.11
C ARG A 312 21.46 -26.85 12.77
N GLN A 313 20.61 -27.86 12.73
CA GLN A 313 20.99 -29.22 13.12
C GLN A 313 21.87 -29.85 12.03
N PRO A 314 22.83 -30.70 12.41
CA PRO A 314 23.62 -31.45 11.45
C PRO A 314 22.75 -32.44 10.69
N VAL A 315 23.10 -32.70 9.43
CA VAL A 315 22.45 -33.74 8.61
C VAL A 315 23.24 -35.05 8.63
N GLN A 316 22.69 -36.13 8.07
CA GLN A 316 23.39 -37.39 7.96
C GLN A 316 24.71 -37.22 7.18
N GLY A 317 25.83 -37.58 7.82
CA GLY A 317 27.17 -37.43 7.26
C GLY A 317 27.94 -36.24 7.84
N GLU A 318 27.27 -35.33 8.55
CA GLU A 318 27.91 -34.35 9.42
C GLU A 318 28.08 -34.92 10.84
N GLY A 319 28.92 -34.29 11.66
CA GLY A 319 29.08 -34.65 13.08
C GLY A 319 27.80 -34.41 13.90
N ASN A 320 27.85 -34.61 15.20
CA ASN A 320 26.66 -34.47 16.07
C ASN A 320 26.49 -33.06 16.68
N THR A 321 27.27 -32.08 16.24
CA THR A 321 27.26 -30.73 16.80
C THR A 321 26.38 -29.81 15.94
N PRO A 322 25.47 -29.03 16.56
CA PRO A 322 24.75 -27.96 15.85
C PRO A 322 25.72 -26.98 15.21
N ILE A 323 25.38 -26.50 14.01
CA ILE A 323 26.23 -25.58 13.23
C ILE A 323 25.63 -24.19 13.32
N GLU A 324 26.39 -23.27 13.92
CA GLU A 324 26.02 -21.88 14.10
C GLU A 324 26.56 -21.04 12.94
N VAL A 325 25.70 -20.24 12.31
CA VAL A 325 26.05 -19.31 11.23
C VAL A 325 25.80 -17.90 11.73
N GLY A 326 26.89 -17.21 12.07
CA GLY A 326 26.86 -15.92 12.76
C GLY A 326 26.51 -16.05 14.24
N ASP A 327 26.91 -15.06 15.02
CA ASP A 327 26.75 -15.06 16.48
C ASP A 327 25.25 -14.92 16.86
N ILE A 328 24.62 -16.00 17.33
CA ILE A 328 23.26 -15.96 17.91
C ILE A 328 23.22 -15.07 19.14
N ALA A 329 24.25 -15.20 19.98
CA ALA A 329 24.46 -14.38 21.16
C ALA A 329 25.54 -13.33 20.85
N PRO A 330 25.14 -12.08 20.54
CA PRO A 330 26.12 -11.04 20.22
C PRO A 330 27.04 -10.75 21.40
N GLN A 331 28.26 -10.33 21.08
CA GLN A 331 29.28 -9.96 22.05
C GLN A 331 28.86 -8.69 22.80
N SER A 332 29.12 -8.64 24.12
CA SER A 332 28.92 -7.42 24.93
C SER A 332 29.97 -6.35 24.63
N SER A 333 31.15 -6.75 24.14
CA SER A 333 32.24 -5.88 23.72
C SER A 333 32.96 -6.46 22.50
N GLY A 334 33.32 -5.63 21.53
CA GLY A 334 33.97 -6.06 20.29
C GLY A 334 32.99 -6.13 19.11
N LEU A 335 33.32 -6.95 18.11
CA LEU A 335 32.46 -7.22 16.96
C LEU A 335 31.72 -8.54 17.13
N SER A 336 30.42 -8.51 16.86
CA SER A 336 29.65 -9.71 16.55
C SER A 336 29.65 -9.97 15.04
N TYR A 337 29.47 -11.21 14.63
CA TYR A 337 29.45 -11.58 13.20
C TYR A 337 28.09 -12.07 12.75
N PHE A 338 27.54 -11.49 11.68
CA PHE A 338 26.23 -11.87 11.15
C PHE A 338 26.27 -12.22 9.67
N LYS A 339 25.28 -12.99 9.21
CA LYS A 339 25.09 -13.27 7.78
C LYS A 339 24.24 -12.17 7.15
N LEU A 340 24.79 -11.41 6.22
CA LEU A 340 24.11 -10.35 5.50
C LEU A 340 23.20 -10.95 4.42
N VAL A 341 21.90 -10.66 4.48
CA VAL A 341 20.91 -11.13 3.48
C VAL A 341 20.46 -10.00 2.55
N ARG A 342 20.63 -8.73 2.96
CA ARG A 342 20.34 -7.56 2.12
C ARG A 342 21.27 -6.38 2.46
N THR A 343 21.82 -5.77 1.42
CA THR A 343 22.64 -4.54 1.47
C THR A 343 21.79 -3.28 1.35
N ASN A 344 22.32 -2.12 1.77
CA ASN A 344 21.63 -0.82 1.75
C ASN A 344 21.00 -0.41 0.41
N ASN A 345 21.62 -0.76 -0.71
CA ASN A 345 21.15 -0.45 -2.05
C ASN A 345 21.21 -1.70 -2.93
N PRO A 346 20.18 -2.55 -2.90
CA PRO A 346 20.20 -3.82 -3.61
C PRO A 346 20.15 -3.58 -5.13
N THR A 347 21.17 -4.04 -5.85
CA THR A 347 21.22 -4.04 -7.32
C THR A 347 21.49 -5.46 -7.86
N PRO A 348 21.06 -5.80 -9.09
CA PRO A 348 21.19 -7.15 -9.64
C PRO A 348 22.59 -7.75 -9.70
N ASP A 349 23.63 -6.91 -9.72
CA ASP A 349 25.04 -7.29 -9.73
C ASP A 349 25.60 -7.69 -8.36
N LEU A 350 24.87 -7.43 -7.27
CA LEU A 350 25.29 -7.79 -5.92
C LEU A 350 25.04 -9.26 -5.61
N LYS A 351 25.98 -9.91 -4.91
CA LYS A 351 25.83 -11.31 -4.50
C LYS A 351 24.61 -11.56 -3.61
N SER A 352 24.17 -10.57 -2.81
CA SER A 352 22.99 -10.70 -1.96
C SER A 352 21.66 -10.57 -2.72
N TRP A 353 21.67 -10.06 -3.96
CA TRP A 353 20.45 -9.82 -4.75
C TRP A 353 19.53 -11.05 -4.91
N PRO A 354 20.07 -12.27 -5.14
CA PRO A 354 19.25 -13.47 -5.28
C PRO A 354 18.54 -13.86 -3.98
N LEU A 355 19.02 -13.42 -2.81
CA LEU A 355 18.41 -13.74 -1.51
C LEU A 355 17.09 -12.99 -1.28
N THR A 356 16.79 -11.94 -2.05
CA THR A 356 15.48 -11.27 -2.00
C THR A 356 14.45 -12.08 -2.79
N MET A 357 13.31 -12.39 -2.17
CA MET A 357 12.20 -13.09 -2.83
C MET A 357 11.37 -12.11 -3.67
N ARG A 358 10.98 -12.54 -4.87
CA ARG A 358 10.23 -11.73 -5.87
C ARG A 358 8.97 -12.43 -6.37
N ASN A 359 8.53 -13.43 -5.61
CA ASN A 359 7.44 -14.33 -5.93
C ASN A 359 6.28 -14.21 -4.93
N ILE A 360 6.24 -13.13 -4.14
CA ILE A 360 5.19 -12.86 -3.15
C ILE A 360 4.48 -11.54 -3.51
N TYR A 361 3.15 -11.58 -3.57
CA TYR A 361 2.30 -10.47 -4.04
C TYR A 361 1.24 -10.14 -3.00
N SER A 362 1.00 -8.85 -2.80
CA SER A 362 -0.05 -8.35 -1.91
C SER A 362 -1.36 -8.28 -2.66
N LEU A 363 -2.44 -8.85 -2.12
CA LEU A 363 -3.77 -8.67 -2.72
C LEU A 363 -4.37 -7.30 -2.42
N GLY A 364 -3.85 -6.59 -1.41
CA GLY A 364 -4.30 -5.23 -1.06
C GLY A 364 -5.70 -5.19 -0.44
N VAL A 365 -6.21 -6.35 -0.03
CA VAL A 365 -7.53 -6.56 0.55
C VAL A 365 -7.39 -7.19 1.94
N SER A 366 -8.46 -7.11 2.73
CA SER A 366 -8.51 -7.67 4.08
C SER A 366 -9.77 -8.53 4.25
N ASN A 367 -9.66 -9.59 5.06
CA ASN A 367 -10.78 -10.47 5.43
C ASN A 367 -11.41 -11.21 4.24
N LEU A 368 -10.58 -11.78 3.35
CA LEU A 368 -11.09 -12.64 2.27
C LEU A 368 -11.60 -13.97 2.84
N THR A 369 -12.71 -14.44 2.31
CA THR A 369 -13.13 -15.84 2.47
C THR A 369 -12.74 -16.61 1.22
N GLN A 370 -12.66 -17.93 1.33
CA GLN A 370 -12.34 -18.80 0.20
C GLN A 370 -13.34 -18.62 -0.96
N GLU A 371 -14.62 -18.45 -0.64
CA GLU A 371 -15.69 -18.25 -1.62
C GLU A 371 -15.70 -16.83 -2.20
N GLY A 372 -15.04 -15.88 -1.53
CA GLY A 372 -15.03 -14.46 -1.91
C GLY A 372 -13.82 -14.05 -2.76
N LEU A 373 -12.89 -14.96 -3.02
CA LEU A 373 -11.69 -14.70 -3.83
C LEU A 373 -11.79 -15.42 -5.19
N GLN A 374 -11.95 -14.62 -6.25
CA GLN A 374 -11.71 -15.09 -7.61
C GLN A 374 -10.42 -14.45 -8.14
N LEU A 375 -9.47 -15.28 -8.55
CA LEU A 375 -8.16 -14.86 -9.04
C LEU A 375 -7.87 -15.53 -10.39
N ASP A 376 -7.61 -14.70 -11.40
CA ASP A 376 -7.14 -15.15 -12.71
C ASP A 376 -5.75 -14.59 -12.97
N VAL A 377 -4.88 -15.40 -13.58
CA VAL A 377 -3.62 -14.93 -14.17
C VAL A 377 -3.82 -14.82 -15.67
N LYS A 378 -3.56 -13.62 -16.21
CA LYS A 378 -3.83 -13.30 -17.61
C LYS A 378 -2.55 -13.01 -18.38
N PHE A 379 -2.49 -13.53 -19.61
CA PHE A 379 -1.53 -13.16 -20.62
C PHE A 379 -2.22 -12.31 -21.69
N THR A 380 -1.80 -11.05 -21.81
CA THR A 380 -2.39 -10.12 -22.77
C THR A 380 -1.56 -10.07 -24.05
N SER A 381 -2.15 -10.45 -25.18
CA SER A 381 -1.55 -10.33 -26.51
C SER A 381 -2.45 -9.52 -27.43
N GLY A 382 -1.94 -8.44 -28.03
CA GLY A 382 -2.73 -7.61 -28.95
C GLY A 382 -4.01 -7.03 -28.35
N ASN A 383 -4.02 -6.72 -27.05
CA ASN A 383 -5.17 -6.28 -26.24
C ASN A 383 -6.25 -7.34 -25.98
N VAL A 384 -5.95 -8.61 -26.22
CA VAL A 384 -6.81 -9.73 -25.83
C VAL A 384 -6.19 -10.41 -24.62
N ASP A 385 -6.95 -10.49 -23.54
CA ASP A 385 -6.59 -11.27 -22.36
C ASP A 385 -6.89 -12.74 -22.59
N ASP A 386 -5.90 -13.60 -22.39
CA ASP A 386 -6.05 -15.05 -22.33
C ASP A 386 -5.62 -15.55 -20.95
N THR A 387 -6.19 -16.65 -20.47
CA THR A 387 -5.77 -17.32 -19.24
C THR A 387 -4.67 -18.34 -19.50
N ASN A 388 -4.36 -18.64 -20.76
CA ASN A 388 -3.35 -19.61 -21.16
C ASN A 388 -2.20 -18.94 -21.91
N LEU A 389 -1.03 -19.58 -21.89
CA LEU A 389 0.06 -19.19 -22.79
C LEU A 389 -0.22 -19.67 -24.23
N PRO A 390 0.31 -18.97 -25.26
CA PRO A 390 0.20 -19.42 -26.65
C PRO A 390 0.68 -20.87 -26.82
N GLY A 391 -0.14 -21.71 -27.46
CA GLY A 391 0.20 -23.12 -27.70
C GLY A 391 -0.07 -24.06 -26.51
N ARG A 392 -0.56 -23.54 -25.38
CA ARG A 392 -0.94 -24.34 -24.19
C ARG A 392 -2.44 -24.28 -23.95
N ASN A 393 -3.00 -25.38 -23.46
CA ASN A 393 -4.40 -25.47 -23.02
C ASN A 393 -4.54 -25.43 -21.48
N THR A 394 -3.41 -25.38 -20.76
CA THR A 394 -3.38 -25.32 -19.30
C THR A 394 -3.46 -23.86 -18.85
N PRO A 395 -4.37 -23.52 -17.92
CA PRO A 395 -4.43 -22.19 -17.33
C PRO A 395 -3.13 -21.79 -16.62
N LEU A 396 -2.76 -20.52 -16.76
CA LEU A 396 -1.61 -19.90 -16.09
C LEU A 396 -1.69 -20.06 -14.57
N LEU A 397 -2.88 -20.09 -14.00
CA LEU A 397 -3.08 -20.34 -12.57
C LEU A 397 -2.44 -21.69 -12.14
N GLN A 398 -2.61 -22.73 -12.96
CA GLN A 398 -2.02 -24.06 -12.74
C GLN A 398 -0.55 -24.10 -13.13
N ASP A 399 -0.21 -23.55 -14.30
CA ASP A 399 1.16 -23.52 -14.82
C ASP A 399 2.13 -22.78 -13.88
N LEU A 400 1.62 -21.78 -13.14
CA LEU A 400 2.35 -21.02 -12.13
C LEU A 400 2.18 -21.56 -10.70
N GLY A 401 1.48 -22.69 -10.52
CA GLY A 401 1.42 -23.44 -9.28
C GLY A 401 0.57 -22.81 -8.17
N LEU A 402 -0.36 -21.92 -8.53
CA LEU A 402 -1.36 -21.36 -7.62
C LEU A 402 -2.62 -22.24 -7.49
N ASP A 403 -2.84 -23.14 -8.44
CA ASP A 403 -3.92 -24.14 -8.44
C ASP A 403 -3.28 -25.53 -8.62
N ARG A 404 -3.09 -26.25 -7.51
CA ARG A 404 -2.49 -27.59 -7.48
C ARG A 404 -3.36 -28.59 -6.73
N THR A 405 -4.30 -28.11 -5.93
CA THR A 405 -5.20 -28.95 -5.14
C THR A 405 -6.65 -28.53 -5.36
N ASN A 406 -7.58 -29.45 -5.10
CA ASN A 406 -8.99 -29.09 -5.07
C ASN A 406 -9.40 -28.57 -3.68
N THR A 407 -10.64 -28.10 -3.56
CA THR A 407 -11.25 -27.69 -2.27
C THR A 407 -11.20 -28.76 -1.15
N GLU A 408 -11.07 -30.04 -1.47
CA GLU A 408 -10.94 -31.16 -0.51
C GLU A 408 -9.47 -31.44 -0.12
N GLY A 409 -8.51 -30.73 -0.74
CA GLY A 409 -7.08 -30.86 -0.52
C GLY A 409 -6.41 -32.00 -1.31
N ALA A 410 -7.11 -32.66 -2.23
CA ALA A 410 -6.51 -33.66 -3.13
C ALA A 410 -5.65 -32.97 -4.20
N ILE A 411 -4.54 -33.59 -4.63
CA ILE A 411 -3.64 -33.06 -5.68
C ILE A 411 -4.31 -33.20 -7.06
N THR A 412 -5.34 -32.40 -7.29
CA THR A 412 -6.10 -32.33 -8.52
C THR A 412 -6.55 -30.89 -8.67
N PRO A 413 -6.02 -30.14 -9.65
CA PRO A 413 -6.41 -28.75 -9.87
C PRO A 413 -7.91 -28.59 -10.16
N ASP A 414 -8.53 -27.51 -9.67
CA ASP A 414 -9.97 -27.23 -9.87
C ASP A 414 -10.26 -25.85 -10.50
N ASN A 415 -9.22 -25.18 -11.00
CA ASN A 415 -9.24 -23.82 -11.56
C ASN A 415 -9.57 -22.72 -10.55
N LEU A 416 -9.47 -23.02 -9.25
CA LEU A 416 -9.51 -22.03 -8.19
C LEU A 416 -8.14 -21.92 -7.54
N VAL A 417 -7.83 -20.75 -7.00
CA VAL A 417 -6.59 -20.57 -6.25
C VAL A 417 -6.63 -21.42 -4.99
N ASP A 418 -5.53 -22.13 -4.72
CA ASP A 418 -5.35 -22.91 -3.50
C ASP A 418 -5.41 -21.96 -2.27
N PHE A 419 -6.55 -21.95 -1.57
CA PHE A 419 -6.73 -21.12 -0.37
C PHE A 419 -6.01 -21.70 0.85
N SER A 420 -5.61 -22.97 0.78
CA SER A 420 -4.89 -23.69 1.84
C SER A 420 -3.42 -23.93 1.45
N GLY A 421 -2.56 -24.13 2.46
CA GLY A 421 -1.15 -24.42 2.24
C GLY A 421 -0.30 -23.16 2.08
N ILE A 422 0.62 -23.17 1.10
CA ILE A 422 1.61 -22.11 0.92
C ILE A 422 1.21 -21.05 -0.11
N ALA A 423 0.21 -21.32 -0.95
CA ALA A 423 -0.13 -20.43 -2.06
C ALA A 423 -0.73 -19.11 -1.56
N LEU A 424 -1.50 -19.13 -0.47
CA LEU A 424 -2.11 -17.95 0.12
C LEU A 424 -1.79 -17.87 1.63
N ASP A 425 -1.20 -16.76 2.05
CA ASP A 425 -1.13 -16.39 3.46
C ASP A 425 -2.37 -15.57 3.84
N ALA A 426 -3.34 -16.22 4.47
CA ALA A 426 -4.58 -15.58 4.91
C ALA A 426 -4.40 -14.54 6.03
N ARG A 427 -3.24 -14.49 6.71
CA ARG A 427 -3.00 -13.46 7.74
C ARG A 427 -2.60 -12.14 7.11
N ASN A 428 -1.76 -12.20 6.09
CA ASN A 428 -1.21 -11.03 5.41
C ASN A 428 -1.89 -10.73 4.07
N TRP A 429 -2.79 -11.61 3.61
CA TRP A 429 -3.47 -11.57 2.32
C TRP A 429 -2.47 -11.45 1.16
N THR A 430 -1.44 -12.28 1.23
CA THR A 430 -0.39 -12.37 0.21
C THR A 430 -0.43 -13.70 -0.50
N ILE A 431 -0.20 -13.67 -1.80
CA ILE A 431 -0.01 -14.87 -2.61
C ILE A 431 1.48 -15.15 -2.75
N LEU A 432 1.87 -16.41 -2.58
CA LEU A 432 3.22 -16.90 -2.84
C LEU A 432 3.18 -17.89 -4.00
N PHE A 433 3.94 -17.58 -5.05
CA PHE A 433 4.17 -18.51 -6.15
C PHE A 433 5.26 -19.52 -5.75
N PRO A 434 5.08 -20.83 -6.01
CA PRO A 434 6.07 -21.87 -5.68
C PRO A 434 7.31 -21.88 -6.60
N TYR A 435 7.57 -20.78 -7.31
CA TYR A 435 8.73 -20.59 -8.19
C TYR A 435 9.48 -19.33 -7.78
N LEU A 436 10.81 -19.34 -7.89
CA LEU A 436 11.67 -18.19 -7.59
C LEU A 436 11.38 -17.03 -8.56
N GLU A 437 11.13 -17.37 -9.83
CA GLU A 437 10.85 -16.42 -10.91
C GLU A 437 9.59 -16.86 -11.69
N PRO A 438 8.38 -16.68 -11.12
CA PRO A 438 7.14 -17.19 -11.71
C PRO A 438 6.84 -16.59 -13.08
N PHE A 439 7.13 -15.30 -13.28
CA PHE A 439 6.93 -14.61 -14.56
C PHE A 439 8.22 -14.45 -15.38
N GLY A 440 9.32 -15.04 -14.90
CA GLY A 440 10.64 -15.03 -15.54
C GLY A 440 10.95 -16.42 -16.09
N ASN A 441 11.95 -17.08 -15.49
CA ASN A 441 12.40 -18.41 -15.91
C ASN A 441 11.26 -19.42 -16.08
N ARG A 442 10.25 -19.41 -15.20
CA ARG A 442 9.13 -20.36 -15.29
C ARG A 442 8.31 -20.21 -16.58
N ILE A 443 8.05 -18.98 -17.04
CA ILE A 443 7.33 -18.76 -18.31
C ILE A 443 8.19 -19.22 -19.48
N THR A 444 9.50 -18.97 -19.45
CA THR A 444 10.43 -19.44 -20.48
C THR A 444 10.41 -20.96 -20.59
N GLU A 445 10.50 -21.68 -19.47
CA GLU A 445 10.42 -23.15 -19.45
C GLU A 445 9.09 -23.67 -20.01
N LEU A 446 7.97 -23.03 -19.70
CA LEU A 446 6.64 -23.43 -20.18
C LEU A 446 6.49 -23.26 -21.70
N LEU A 447 7.12 -22.23 -22.27
CA LEU A 447 7.14 -21.96 -23.71
C LEU A 447 8.14 -22.83 -24.47
N GLU A 448 9.15 -23.39 -23.81
CA GLU A 448 10.05 -24.39 -24.42
C GLU A 448 9.44 -25.80 -24.45
N GLN A 449 8.44 -26.05 -23.60
CA GLN A 449 7.74 -27.33 -23.51
C GLN A 449 6.54 -27.44 -24.47
N THR A 450 6.18 -26.36 -25.17
CA THR A 450 5.21 -26.36 -26.28
C THR A 450 5.87 -26.71 -27.60
#